data_AF-A0A812KYV3-F1
#
_entry.id   AF-A0A812KYV3-F1
#
_cell.length_a   1.000
_cell.length_b   1.000
_cell.length_c   1.000
_cell.angle_alpha   90.00
_cell.angle_beta   90.00
_cell.angle_gamma   90.00
#
_symmetry.space_group_name_H-M   'P 1'
#
loop_
_entity.id
_entity.type
_entity.pdbx_description
1 polymer ?
#
loop_
_entity_poly.entity_id
_entity_poly.type
_entity_poly.pdbx_seq_one_letter_code
_entity_poly.pdbx_strand_id
1 'polypeptide(L)'
;MEEILQGSAASPAGTDGASSRSKPFAASRCSLYVLAGLDKPLTWLSLELAFLQPLLPFSPGNLSNAFMIVAPAALKLALPVPVANEESWSACYRKAQHLDSKRGDSKARVVEERIKSGRWIEKLRFPGLGSSAPLAAAAAAAQALRPRPGRRRLASASQGVAVEWQTLRSRIVETPTGKELVQAQEEISSGLRCHPDAEVRFFGSSRQTPRVTFYRDSAALCPRCQAVWLLLEAKRIDYIVVKENLPSYGERSEAFLRKVPRGALPAIEIDGRWATDSLDAMFLLERTFPNPERPMIPGFSRLRGRAIELLELQRAVHSAWCNYLFRAEMSFVNEPAVDFAAALGQVQTALERDTETPWFLPYEHPTIVDIQYVCTLERIVASAFFYKAMDVRADFPGIDRWLRAFEELPWYRATRGDYYSLCMALEPAFGEPQPSPMNNSSRTDWRKLLPENYRLPFALRRDVEMTAAEAASVLRRPFVEAAWKLVQNHDEVARYCCRAVGGEAAIVEGLLEPLDALLCSVAQMLFDEAPVEDLQSQMQKRVQVYGIPEKLRPRLASCLAYLRDRIGVPRDLPLPAAKMLRAYMAEAYTILRQPMR
;
A
#
# COMPACT_ATOMS: atom_id res chain seq x y z
N MET A 1 62.69 40.37 -6.68
CA MET A 1 62.73 39.10 -5.95
C MET A 1 61.79 38.16 -6.70
N GLU A 2 62.12 37.87 -7.97
CA GLU A 2 63.12 36.87 -8.42
C GLU A 2 62.43 35.50 -8.48
N GLU A 3 62.20 34.90 -9.66
CA GLU A 3 63.19 34.27 -10.55
C GLU A 3 63.85 33.04 -9.88
N ILE A 4 64.07 31.89 -10.53
CA ILE A 4 64.29 31.64 -11.97
C ILE A 4 64.07 30.13 -12.30
N LEU A 5 63.43 29.81 -13.45
CA LEU A 5 63.73 28.73 -14.47
C LEU A 5 64.00 27.25 -14.03
N GLN A 6 63.96 26.18 -14.84
CA GLN A 6 63.81 25.84 -16.29
C GLN A 6 63.48 24.32 -16.37
N GLY A 7 62.99 23.65 -17.44
CA GLY A 7 62.62 23.96 -18.84
C GLY A 7 61.76 22.78 -19.41
N SER A 8 60.97 22.94 -20.48
CA SER A 8 61.37 22.87 -21.92
C SER A 8 61.67 21.43 -22.40
N ALA A 9 61.19 20.85 -23.52
CA ALA A 9 60.22 21.18 -24.60
C ALA A 9 59.74 19.82 -25.23
N ALA A 10 58.96 19.65 -26.31
CA ALA A 10 58.60 20.51 -27.44
C ALA A 10 57.30 20.08 -28.17
N SER A 11 56.72 21.00 -28.95
CA SER A 11 55.79 20.79 -30.08
C SER A 11 56.55 21.18 -31.39
N PRO A 12 56.04 21.02 -32.64
CA PRO A 12 54.76 21.53 -33.20
C PRO A 12 54.03 20.42 -34.03
N ALA A 13 53.08 20.58 -34.95
CA ALA A 13 52.21 21.65 -35.49
C ALA A 13 50.97 20.95 -36.15
N GLY A 14 49.92 21.59 -36.67
CA GLY A 14 49.49 23.01 -36.70
C GLY A 14 48.27 23.18 -37.64
N THR A 15 47.56 24.32 -37.54
CA THR A 15 46.60 24.94 -38.52
C THR A 15 45.41 24.10 -39.04
N ASP A 16 44.14 24.55 -39.13
CA ASP A 16 43.41 25.79 -38.79
C ASP A 16 41.87 25.47 -38.86
N GLY A 17 40.88 26.32 -38.56
CA GLY A 17 40.80 27.73 -38.13
C GLY A 17 39.35 28.26 -38.27
N ALA A 18 39.09 29.54 -37.89
CA ALA A 18 37.79 30.27 -37.97
C ALA A 18 36.62 29.73 -37.09
N SER A 19 35.69 30.54 -36.53
CA SER A 19 35.63 32.01 -36.33
C SER A 19 34.71 32.36 -35.14
N SER A 20 34.82 33.58 -34.60
CA SER A 20 34.04 34.08 -33.47
C SER A 20 32.83 34.93 -33.89
N ARG A 21 31.76 34.97 -33.07
CA ARG A 21 30.94 36.17 -32.79
C ARG A 21 29.95 35.94 -31.63
N SER A 22 29.46 37.02 -31.03
CA SER A 22 28.86 37.01 -29.68
C SER A 22 27.62 37.92 -29.54
N LYS A 23 26.64 37.48 -28.73
CA LYS A 23 25.51 38.24 -28.12
C LYS A 23 24.43 38.79 -29.11
N PRO A 24 23.23 39.26 -28.65
CA PRO A 24 22.69 39.38 -27.29
C PRO A 24 21.26 38.79 -27.06
N PHE A 25 20.70 39.03 -25.87
CA PHE A 25 19.28 38.85 -25.49
C PHE A 25 18.29 39.68 -26.34
N ALA A 26 17.09 39.14 -26.61
CA ALA A 26 15.84 39.89 -26.83
C ALA A 26 14.61 38.98 -26.63
N ALA A 27 13.44 39.55 -26.33
CA ALA A 27 12.27 38.83 -25.82
C ALA A 27 11.11 38.68 -26.83
N SER A 28 10.15 37.82 -26.45
CA SER A 28 8.73 37.85 -26.82
C SER A 28 8.31 37.58 -28.28
N ARG A 29 7.64 36.45 -28.48
CA ARG A 29 6.34 36.40 -29.21
C ARG A 29 5.55 35.15 -28.82
N CYS A 30 4.36 35.36 -28.27
CA CYS A 30 3.37 34.31 -28.04
C CYS A 30 2.72 33.93 -29.37
N SER A 31 2.53 32.63 -29.62
CA SER A 31 1.60 32.13 -30.63
C SER A 31 0.51 31.33 -29.93
N LEU A 32 -0.74 31.80 -30.03
CA LEU A 32 -1.90 31.06 -29.54
C LEU A 32 -2.02 29.74 -30.29
N TYR A 33 -2.25 28.65 -29.57
CA TYR A 33 -2.96 27.48 -30.08
C TYR A 33 -4.19 27.20 -29.22
N VAL A 34 -5.27 26.84 -29.91
CA VAL A 34 -6.63 26.75 -29.35
C VAL A 34 -6.77 25.51 -28.48
N LEU A 35 -7.07 25.70 -27.18
CA LEU A 35 -7.53 24.63 -26.31
C LEU A 35 -9.06 24.56 -26.32
N ALA A 36 -9.61 23.56 -27.01
CA ALA A 36 -11.02 23.19 -26.94
C ALA A 36 -11.16 21.83 -26.23
N GLY A 37 -11.97 21.78 -25.17
CA GLY A 37 -12.53 20.53 -24.62
C GLY A 37 -11.72 19.81 -23.54
N LEU A 38 -11.78 20.29 -22.29
CA LEU A 38 -11.54 19.46 -21.09
C LEU A 38 -12.48 19.88 -19.95
N ASP A 39 -13.61 19.18 -19.81
CA ASP A 39 -14.43 19.22 -18.60
C ASP A 39 -13.74 18.44 -17.46
N LYS A 40 -12.97 19.15 -16.63
CA LYS A 40 -12.46 18.64 -15.33
C LYS A 40 -12.48 19.76 -14.28
N PRO A 41 -12.81 19.46 -13.00
CA PRO A 41 -13.01 20.50 -11.99
C PRO A 41 -11.71 21.21 -11.59
N LEU A 42 -11.79 22.54 -11.47
CA LEU A 42 -10.73 23.43 -11.02
C LEU A 42 -10.40 23.22 -9.52
N THR A 43 -9.38 22.42 -9.22
CA THR A 43 -8.80 22.31 -7.86
C THR A 43 -7.27 22.36 -7.82
N TRP A 44 -6.61 22.72 -8.91
CA TRP A 44 -5.14 22.68 -9.07
C TRP A 44 -4.45 24.05 -9.28
N LEU A 45 -5.15 25.15 -8.99
CA LEU A 45 -4.63 26.53 -9.17
C LEU A 45 -4.81 27.43 -7.94
N SER A 46 -5.25 26.88 -6.81
CA SER A 46 -5.60 27.65 -5.60
C SER A 46 -4.46 27.78 -4.57
N LEU A 47 -3.26 27.29 -4.87
CA LEU A 47 -2.14 27.20 -3.92
C LEU A 47 -1.02 28.25 -4.11
N GLU A 48 -0.98 28.97 -5.24
CA GLU A 48 0.12 29.92 -5.52
C GLU A 48 -0.04 31.31 -4.88
N LEU A 49 -1.20 31.64 -4.30
CA LEU A 49 -1.46 32.96 -3.71
C LEU A 49 -1.28 33.03 -2.17
N ALA A 50 -0.96 31.92 -1.51
CA ALA A 50 -0.76 31.90 -0.05
C ALA A 50 0.67 32.24 0.42
N PHE A 51 1.63 32.41 -0.50
CA PHE A 51 3.05 32.54 -0.18
C PHE A 51 3.63 33.97 -0.24
N LEU A 52 2.83 35.00 -0.54
CA LEU A 52 3.30 36.38 -0.70
C LEU A 52 2.43 37.45 -0.01
N GLN A 53 2.30 37.39 1.32
CA GLN A 53 1.99 38.57 2.13
C GLN A 53 2.74 38.59 3.47
N PRO A 54 3.56 39.63 3.66
CA PRO A 54 3.52 40.44 4.88
C PRO A 54 3.26 41.93 4.58
N LEU A 55 2.91 42.70 5.63
CA LEU A 55 2.81 44.18 5.74
C LEU A 55 1.41 44.85 5.71
N LEU A 56 0.70 44.75 6.85
CA LEU A 56 -0.14 45.80 7.49
C LEU A 56 -1.42 46.32 6.74
N PRO A 57 -2.29 47.17 7.34
CA PRO A 57 -3.32 46.76 8.30
C PRO A 57 -4.78 47.07 7.85
N PHE A 58 -5.77 46.65 8.64
CA PHE A 58 -7.22 46.74 8.38
C PHE A 58 -7.80 48.15 8.10
N SER A 59 -8.75 48.23 7.17
CA SER A 59 -10.06 48.91 7.35
C SER A 59 -11.07 48.47 6.26
N PRO A 60 -12.40 48.33 6.54
CA PRO A 60 -13.36 47.70 5.61
C PRO A 60 -14.17 48.71 4.75
N GLY A 61 -14.57 48.29 3.54
CA GLY A 61 -15.47 49.10 2.70
C GLY A 61 -16.07 48.38 1.49
N ASN A 62 -17.40 48.37 1.42
CA ASN A 62 -18.28 48.19 0.25
C ASN A 62 -18.25 46.88 -0.56
N LEU A 63 -19.14 45.98 -0.15
CA LEU A 63 -19.98 45.20 -1.05
C LEU A 63 -20.85 46.12 -1.93
N SER A 64 -21.00 45.82 -3.23
CA SER A 64 -22.30 45.80 -3.96
C SER A 64 -22.13 45.62 -5.48
N ASN A 65 -23.17 45.04 -6.11
CA ASN A 65 -23.38 44.81 -7.55
C ASN A 65 -22.53 43.68 -8.19
N ALA A 66 -23.09 42.65 -8.83
CA ALA A 66 -24.49 42.41 -9.21
C ALA A 66 -24.94 40.92 -9.17
N PHE A 67 -26.14 40.69 -8.61
CA PHE A 67 -27.07 39.61 -8.91
C PHE A 67 -27.76 39.90 -10.27
N MET A 68 -28.42 39.02 -11.06
CA MET A 68 -28.90 37.63 -10.98
C MET A 68 -28.64 36.93 -12.35
N ILE A 69 -28.66 35.61 -12.51
CA ILE A 69 -29.80 34.76 -12.98
C ILE A 69 -29.16 33.39 -13.35
N VAL A 70 -29.70 32.17 -13.15
CA VAL A 70 -30.83 31.62 -12.37
C VAL A 70 -30.52 30.12 -12.09
N ALA A 71 -31.11 29.53 -11.04
CA ALA A 71 -31.15 28.07 -10.77
C ALA A 71 -32.63 27.60 -10.82
N PRO A 72 -33.00 26.33 -11.12
CA PRO A 72 -32.58 25.18 -10.29
C PRO A 72 -32.48 23.79 -10.97
N ALA A 73 -31.67 22.89 -10.40
CA ALA A 73 -31.81 21.43 -10.58
C ALA A 73 -31.24 20.62 -9.39
N ALA A 74 -31.53 21.03 -8.16
CA ALA A 74 -31.20 20.25 -6.97
C ALA A 74 -32.34 19.26 -6.64
N LEU A 75 -32.36 18.08 -7.28
CA LEU A 75 -33.12 16.93 -6.77
C LEU A 75 -32.63 15.59 -7.36
N LYS A 76 -31.86 14.83 -6.58
CA LYS A 76 -31.88 13.35 -6.60
C LYS A 76 -31.30 12.79 -5.30
N LEU A 77 -32.19 12.67 -4.32
CA LEU A 77 -31.98 11.93 -3.08
C LEU A 77 -31.82 10.43 -3.34
N ALA A 78 -31.27 9.75 -2.34
CA ALA A 78 -30.98 8.33 -2.32
C ALA A 78 -32.16 7.42 -2.71
N LEU A 79 -31.83 6.36 -3.45
CA LEU A 79 -32.53 5.07 -3.41
C LEU A 79 -31.46 3.95 -3.39
N PRO A 80 -31.59 2.94 -2.52
CA PRO A 80 -30.67 1.80 -2.51
C PRO A 80 -31.00 0.88 -3.69
N VAL A 81 -30.01 0.64 -4.56
CA VAL A 81 -30.12 -0.37 -5.63
C VAL A 81 -29.63 -1.72 -5.06
N PRO A 82 -30.34 -2.85 -5.29
CA PRO A 82 -29.91 -4.15 -4.77
C PRO A 82 -28.57 -4.59 -5.39
N VAL A 83 -27.80 -5.35 -4.61
CA VAL A 83 -26.51 -5.95 -5.00
C VAL A 83 -26.62 -6.66 -6.35
N ALA A 84 -25.80 -6.23 -7.31
CA ALA A 84 -25.51 -6.94 -8.54
C ALA A 84 -24.02 -7.26 -8.58
N ASN A 85 -23.70 -8.56 -8.65
CA ASN A 85 -22.36 -9.10 -8.40
C ASN A 85 -21.27 -8.50 -9.32
N GLU A 86 -20.07 -8.25 -8.79
CA GLU A 86 -18.92 -7.63 -9.48
C GLU A 86 -18.56 -8.28 -10.83
N GLU A 87 -18.77 -9.60 -10.98
CA GLU A 87 -18.55 -10.32 -12.23
C GLU A 87 -19.36 -9.75 -13.42
N SER A 88 -20.50 -9.11 -13.16
CA SER A 88 -21.41 -8.59 -14.18
C SER A 88 -20.81 -7.42 -14.97
N TRP A 89 -20.05 -6.53 -14.32
CA TRP A 89 -19.47 -5.35 -14.96
C TRP A 89 -18.33 -5.72 -15.91
N SER A 90 -17.39 -6.53 -15.44
CA SER A 90 -16.25 -7.02 -16.24
C SER A 90 -16.66 -7.98 -17.36
N ALA A 91 -17.84 -8.62 -17.25
CA ALA A 91 -18.45 -9.39 -18.34
C ALA A 91 -19.16 -8.49 -19.36
N CYS A 92 -19.93 -7.49 -18.92
CA CYS A 92 -20.56 -6.51 -19.81
C CYS A 92 -19.53 -5.68 -20.59
N TYR A 93 -18.44 -5.24 -19.95
CA TYR A 93 -17.39 -4.45 -20.60
C TYR A 93 -16.67 -5.23 -21.70
N ARG A 94 -16.25 -6.47 -21.42
CA ARG A 94 -15.66 -7.37 -22.44
C ARG A 94 -16.62 -7.71 -23.58
N LYS A 95 -17.92 -7.81 -23.31
CA LYS A 95 -18.95 -8.08 -24.32
C LYS A 95 -19.25 -6.84 -25.18
N ALA A 96 -19.16 -5.64 -24.63
CA ALA A 96 -19.26 -4.38 -25.37
C ALA A 96 -18.09 -4.21 -26.33
N GLN A 97 -16.85 -4.38 -25.87
CA GLN A 97 -15.65 -4.30 -26.73
C GLN A 97 -15.67 -5.28 -27.90
N HIS A 98 -16.27 -6.47 -27.74
CA HIS A 98 -16.33 -7.43 -28.85
C HIS A 98 -17.41 -7.10 -29.88
N LEU A 99 -18.52 -6.46 -29.46
CA LEU A 99 -19.64 -6.08 -30.33
C LEU A 99 -19.35 -4.83 -31.17
N ASP A 100 -18.51 -3.91 -30.68
CA ASP A 100 -18.15 -2.68 -31.41
C ASP A 100 -17.34 -2.95 -32.70
N SER A 101 -16.82 -4.17 -32.87
CA SER A 101 -16.11 -4.59 -34.08
C SER A 101 -17.02 -4.94 -35.27
N LYS A 102 -18.34 -5.13 -35.09
CA LYS A 102 -19.24 -5.59 -36.16
C LYS A 102 -20.67 -5.01 -36.11
N ARG A 103 -20.91 -4.07 -37.02
CA ARG A 103 -22.21 -3.56 -37.54
C ARG A 103 -22.98 -2.55 -36.67
N GLY A 104 -22.96 -1.30 -37.15
CA GLY A 104 -24.13 -0.76 -37.84
C GLY A 104 -25.39 -0.50 -37.01
N ASP A 105 -25.51 0.76 -36.59
CA ASP A 105 -26.69 1.51 -36.16
C ASP A 105 -28.08 0.84 -36.22
N SER A 106 -28.81 0.87 -35.09
CA SER A 106 -30.29 0.94 -34.96
C SER A 106 -30.83 0.37 -33.63
N LYS A 107 -30.13 -0.56 -32.96
CA LYS A 107 -30.65 -1.25 -31.75
C LYS A 107 -30.35 -0.57 -30.41
N ALA A 108 -29.38 0.35 -30.34
CA ALA A 108 -29.01 1.04 -29.09
C ALA A 108 -30.15 1.93 -28.54
N ARG A 109 -30.87 2.65 -29.42
CA ARG A 109 -31.98 3.56 -29.04
C ARG A 109 -33.14 2.88 -28.32
N VAL A 110 -33.46 1.62 -28.65
CA VAL A 110 -34.62 0.89 -28.10
C VAL A 110 -34.40 0.47 -26.64
N VAL A 111 -33.15 0.30 -26.22
CA VAL A 111 -32.80 -0.02 -24.82
C VAL A 111 -32.90 1.25 -23.95
N GLU A 112 -32.47 2.39 -24.49
CA GLU A 112 -32.42 3.66 -23.77
C GLU A 112 -33.82 4.21 -23.42
N GLU A 113 -34.80 4.08 -24.34
CA GLU A 113 -36.18 4.51 -24.08
C GLU A 113 -36.90 3.63 -23.04
N ARG A 114 -36.63 2.31 -23.02
CA ARG A 114 -37.27 1.41 -22.05
C ARG A 114 -36.85 1.73 -20.61
N ILE A 115 -35.57 2.05 -20.40
CA ILE A 115 -35.02 2.44 -19.08
C ILE A 115 -35.64 3.76 -18.59
N LYS A 116 -35.89 4.72 -19.49
CA LYS A 116 -36.49 6.02 -19.15
C LYS A 116 -37.98 5.95 -18.76
N SER A 117 -38.66 4.81 -18.96
CA SER A 117 -40.13 4.69 -18.81
C SER A 117 -40.65 4.19 -17.45
N GLY A 118 -39.79 3.92 -16.46
CA GLY A 118 -40.14 3.81 -15.03
C GLY A 118 -41.05 2.63 -14.57
N ARG A 119 -41.50 1.74 -15.46
CA ARG A 119 -42.54 0.72 -15.15
C ARG A 119 -42.02 -0.59 -14.56
N TRP A 120 -41.30 -0.55 -13.43
CA TRP A 120 -40.81 -1.77 -12.74
C TRP A 120 -40.85 -1.77 -11.19
N ILE A 121 -41.56 -0.83 -10.54
CA ILE A 121 -41.73 -0.83 -9.07
C ILE A 121 -43.21 -0.66 -8.68
N GLU A 122 -43.99 -1.74 -8.79
CA GLU A 122 -45.28 -1.90 -8.09
C GLU A 122 -45.46 -3.35 -7.62
N LYS A 123 -44.82 -3.67 -6.49
CA LYS A 123 -45.25 -4.66 -5.46
C LYS A 123 -44.11 -4.86 -4.48
N LEU A 124 -44.25 -4.27 -3.29
CA LEU A 124 -43.78 -4.77 -1.97
C LEU A 124 -44.01 -3.66 -0.94
N ARG A 125 -45.06 -3.80 -0.13
CA ARG A 125 -45.28 -3.01 1.11
C ARG A 125 -45.14 -3.96 2.29
N PHE A 126 -44.44 -3.54 3.35
CA PHE A 126 -44.72 -4.00 4.71
C PHE A 126 -44.53 -2.83 5.71
N PRO A 127 -45.31 -2.75 6.80
CA PRO A 127 -45.38 -1.54 7.64
C PRO A 127 -44.78 -1.70 9.06
N GLY A 128 -44.40 -0.57 9.66
CA GLY A 128 -44.69 -0.29 11.08
C GLY A 128 -43.51 -0.18 12.07
N LEU A 129 -43.64 0.85 12.95
CA LEU A 129 -42.92 1.08 14.21
C LEU A 129 -41.42 1.49 14.09
N GLY A 130 -40.90 2.40 14.91
CA GLY A 130 -41.50 3.21 15.99
C GLY A 130 -40.39 3.74 16.91
N SER A 131 -40.44 5.02 17.32
CA SER A 131 -39.31 5.72 17.96
C SER A 131 -39.26 5.61 19.50
N SER A 132 -38.07 5.35 20.07
CA SER A 132 -37.47 6.07 21.24
C SER A 132 -36.26 5.34 21.88
N ALA A 133 -35.45 6.11 22.63
CA ALA A 133 -34.42 5.70 23.62
C ALA A 133 -33.12 5.00 23.15
N PRO A 134 -32.00 5.75 23.01
CA PRO A 134 -30.65 5.20 22.92
C PRO A 134 -29.89 5.28 24.26
N LEU A 135 -29.59 4.14 24.89
CA LEU A 135 -28.44 3.94 25.81
C LEU A 135 -28.32 2.50 26.34
N ALA A 136 -29.39 1.69 26.33
CA ALA A 136 -29.35 0.28 26.75
C ALA A 136 -28.85 -0.71 25.66
N ALA A 137 -28.80 -0.28 24.39
CA ALA A 137 -28.53 -1.17 23.26
C ALA A 137 -27.08 -1.72 23.21
N ALA A 138 -26.10 -0.98 23.75
CA ALA A 138 -24.69 -1.39 23.71
C ALA A 138 -24.39 -2.62 24.59
N ALA A 139 -25.10 -2.80 25.70
CA ALA A 139 -24.93 -3.96 26.58
C ALA A 139 -25.68 -5.21 26.07
N ALA A 140 -26.82 -5.03 25.40
CA ALA A 140 -27.62 -6.14 24.87
C ALA A 140 -26.98 -6.83 23.66
N ALA A 141 -26.23 -6.09 22.83
CA ALA A 141 -25.53 -6.63 21.68
C ALA A 141 -24.48 -7.70 22.06
N ALA A 142 -23.89 -7.61 23.25
CA ALA A 142 -22.88 -8.56 23.74
C ALA A 142 -23.47 -9.92 24.19
N GLN A 143 -24.79 -10.03 24.44
CA GLN A 143 -25.41 -11.28 24.92
C GLN A 143 -26.20 -12.05 23.84
N ALA A 144 -26.38 -11.48 22.65
CA ALA A 144 -27.16 -12.10 21.57
C ALA A 144 -26.41 -13.21 20.78
N LEU A 145 -25.09 -13.39 21.00
CA LEU A 145 -24.26 -14.40 20.34
C LEU A 145 -24.33 -15.79 21.00
N ARG A 146 -25.56 -16.29 21.25
CA ARG A 146 -25.77 -17.72 21.58
C ARG A 146 -26.21 -18.48 20.32
N PRO A 147 -25.54 -19.58 19.94
CA PRO A 147 -25.92 -20.35 18.75
C PRO A 147 -27.30 -21.00 18.95
N ARG A 148 -28.20 -20.80 17.98
CA ARG A 148 -29.48 -21.53 17.92
C ARG A 148 -29.21 -22.99 17.54
N PRO A 149 -29.83 -23.97 18.22
CA PRO A 149 -29.60 -25.38 17.93
C PRO A 149 -30.35 -25.85 16.68
N GLY A 150 -29.69 -26.67 15.86
CA GLY A 150 -30.38 -27.74 15.12
C GLY A 150 -30.58 -27.60 13.60
N ARG A 151 -29.54 -27.90 12.82
CA ARG A 151 -29.65 -28.90 11.74
C ARG A 151 -28.46 -29.84 11.82
N ARG A 152 -28.69 -31.16 11.75
CA ARG A 152 -27.65 -32.20 11.86
C ARG A 152 -26.62 -32.02 10.74
N ARG A 153 -25.38 -31.67 11.08
CA ARG A 153 -24.21 -31.89 10.21
C ARG A 153 -23.79 -33.35 10.26
N LEU A 154 -23.20 -33.85 9.17
CA LEU A 154 -22.27 -34.97 9.22
C LEU A 154 -21.07 -34.52 10.07
N ALA A 155 -20.92 -35.09 11.26
CA ALA A 155 -20.19 -34.44 12.35
C ALA A 155 -18.75 -34.97 12.59
N SER A 156 -18.27 -35.94 11.80
CA SER A 156 -17.02 -36.66 12.09
C SER A 156 -15.75 -35.99 11.55
N ALA A 157 -15.79 -35.33 10.40
CA ALA A 157 -14.58 -34.74 9.78
C ALA A 157 -14.23 -33.36 10.36
N SER A 158 -15.22 -32.47 10.51
CA SER A 158 -14.99 -31.08 10.96
C SER A 158 -14.44 -30.96 12.38
N GLN A 159 -14.62 -31.99 13.23
CA GLN A 159 -13.96 -32.04 14.55
C GLN A 159 -12.47 -32.36 14.45
N GLY A 160 -12.04 -33.11 13.43
CA GLY A 160 -10.63 -33.47 13.21
C GLY A 160 -9.76 -32.24 12.93
N VAL A 161 -10.10 -31.45 11.91
CA VAL A 161 -9.33 -30.26 11.52
C VAL A 161 -9.21 -29.26 12.68
N ALA A 162 -10.30 -29.03 13.43
CA ALA A 162 -10.28 -28.13 14.58
C ALA A 162 -9.34 -28.60 15.70
N VAL A 163 -9.27 -29.91 15.96
CA VAL A 163 -8.32 -30.50 16.92
C VAL A 163 -6.88 -30.40 16.42
N GLU A 164 -6.64 -30.56 15.12
CA GLU A 164 -5.32 -30.37 14.51
C GLU A 164 -4.84 -28.92 14.63
N TRP A 165 -5.68 -27.92 14.35
CA TRP A 165 -5.36 -26.50 14.55
C TRP A 165 -5.01 -26.18 16.01
N GLN A 166 -5.78 -26.72 16.97
CA GLN A 166 -5.50 -26.57 18.40
C GLN A 166 -4.17 -27.23 18.79
N THR A 167 -3.88 -28.42 18.24
CA THR A 167 -2.63 -29.16 18.48
C THR A 167 -1.43 -28.38 17.92
N LEU A 168 -1.54 -27.87 16.69
CA LEU A 168 -0.51 -27.05 16.06
C LEU A 168 -0.26 -25.75 16.84
N ARG A 169 -1.33 -25.09 17.31
CA ARG A 169 -1.22 -23.91 18.18
C ARG A 169 -0.42 -24.19 19.44
N SER A 170 -0.74 -25.29 20.14
CA SER A 170 -0.03 -25.72 21.35
C SER A 170 1.45 -25.98 21.08
N ARG A 171 1.76 -26.74 20.02
CA ARG A 171 3.15 -27.00 19.59
C ARG A 171 3.92 -25.72 19.27
N ILE A 172 3.29 -24.74 18.61
CA ILE A 172 3.92 -23.44 18.30
C ILE A 172 4.30 -22.71 19.59
N VAL A 173 3.35 -22.49 20.51
CA VAL A 173 3.58 -21.67 21.73
C VAL A 173 4.55 -22.31 22.73
N GLU A 174 4.84 -23.61 22.61
CA GLU A 174 5.88 -24.27 23.39
C GLU A 174 7.30 -23.91 22.93
N THR A 175 7.49 -23.60 21.63
CA THR A 175 8.79 -23.22 21.07
C THR A 175 9.27 -21.85 21.57
N PRO A 176 10.60 -21.59 21.61
CA PRO A 176 11.13 -20.27 21.96
C PRO A 176 10.54 -19.15 21.08
N THR A 177 10.50 -19.36 19.75
CA THR A 177 9.92 -18.40 18.81
C THR A 177 8.42 -18.19 19.03
N GLY A 178 7.65 -19.24 19.33
CA GLY A 178 6.23 -19.09 19.65
C GLY A 178 5.99 -18.28 20.92
N LYS A 179 6.84 -18.43 21.95
CA LYS A 179 6.79 -17.61 23.17
C LYS A 179 7.08 -16.13 22.87
N GLU A 180 8.10 -15.84 22.05
CA GLU A 180 8.36 -14.48 21.57
C GLU A 180 7.19 -13.90 20.76
N LEU A 181 6.50 -14.71 19.95
CA LEU A 181 5.35 -14.26 19.16
C LEU A 181 4.11 -14.00 20.03
N VAL A 182 3.89 -14.78 21.09
CA VAL A 182 2.85 -14.51 22.10
C VAL A 182 3.17 -13.21 22.83
N GLN A 183 4.38 -13.04 23.34
CA GLN A 183 4.82 -11.79 23.98
C GLN A 183 4.68 -10.60 23.02
N ALA A 184 5.10 -10.73 21.76
CA ALA A 184 4.93 -9.68 20.76
C ALA A 184 3.45 -9.29 20.56
N GLN A 185 2.53 -10.27 20.59
CA GLN A 185 1.10 -10.00 20.47
C GLN A 185 0.52 -9.28 21.70
N GLU A 186 1.07 -9.53 22.90
CA GLU A 186 0.78 -8.78 24.12
C GLU A 186 1.35 -7.36 24.06
N GLU A 187 2.58 -7.18 23.55
CA GLU A 187 3.19 -5.86 23.33
C GLU A 187 2.40 -5.02 22.30
N ILE A 188 1.87 -5.65 21.25
CA ILE A 188 1.03 -5.01 20.23
C ILE A 188 -0.32 -4.59 20.82
N SER A 189 -1.00 -5.49 21.52
CA SER A 189 -2.34 -5.21 22.09
C SER A 189 -2.29 -4.24 23.28
N SER A 190 -1.18 -4.19 24.01
CA SER A 190 -0.92 -3.18 25.06
C SER A 190 -0.29 -1.88 24.55
N GLY A 191 -0.05 -1.75 23.24
CA GLY A 191 0.49 -0.54 22.59
C GLY A 191 1.98 -0.26 22.83
N LEU A 192 2.73 -1.21 23.39
CA LEU A 192 4.16 -1.10 23.64
C LEU A 192 5.01 -1.29 22.37
N ARG A 193 4.43 -1.87 21.31
CA ARG A 193 5.12 -2.19 20.05
C ARG A 193 4.41 -1.59 18.83
N CYS A 194 5.19 -0.96 17.95
CA CYS A 194 4.72 -0.49 16.65
C CYS A 194 4.37 -1.68 15.75
N HIS A 195 3.14 -1.73 15.23
CA HIS A 195 2.66 -2.80 14.36
C HIS A 195 1.38 -2.41 13.59
N PRO A 196 1.12 -2.89 12.36
CA PRO A 196 -0.13 -2.64 11.63
C PRO A 196 -1.41 -3.07 12.37
N ASP A 197 -1.33 -4.13 13.18
CA ASP A 197 -2.48 -4.57 13.97
C ASP A 197 -2.75 -3.72 15.22
N ALA A 198 -1.81 -2.87 15.65
CA ALA A 198 -1.98 -2.05 16.86
C ALA A 198 -3.16 -1.06 16.74
N GLU A 199 -3.87 -0.87 17.84
CA GLU A 199 -5.01 0.06 17.97
C GLU A 199 -4.70 1.23 18.92
N VAL A 200 -3.58 1.15 19.62
CA VAL A 200 -3.06 2.17 20.52
C VAL A 200 -1.54 2.06 20.59
N ARG A 201 -0.86 3.15 20.93
CA ARG A 201 0.59 3.24 21.04
C ARG A 201 1.00 4.08 22.24
N PHE A 202 1.92 3.56 23.06
CA PHE A 202 2.48 4.20 24.24
C PHE A 202 4.02 4.14 24.25
N PHE A 203 4.67 5.27 24.56
CA PHE A 203 6.13 5.42 24.63
C PHE A 203 6.65 5.67 26.05
N GLY A 204 5.77 6.00 27.00
CA GLY A 204 6.10 6.23 28.41
C GLY A 204 5.34 5.28 29.35
N SER A 205 5.72 5.30 30.64
CA SER A 205 5.11 4.44 31.67
C SER A 205 3.68 4.85 32.06
N SER A 206 3.32 6.11 31.84
CA SER A 206 2.00 6.66 32.12
C SER A 206 1.01 6.29 31.01
N ARG A 207 0.26 5.20 31.18
CA ARG A 207 -0.82 4.76 30.26
C ARG A 207 -2.08 5.66 30.36
N GLN A 208 -1.90 6.98 30.30
CA GLN A 208 -3.01 7.94 30.16
C GLN A 208 -3.61 7.83 28.76
N THR A 209 -4.89 8.15 28.60
CA THR A 209 -5.54 8.13 27.28
C THR A 209 -4.80 9.04 26.29
N PRO A 210 -4.32 8.53 25.14
CA PRO A 210 -3.60 9.36 24.19
C PRO A 210 -4.43 10.54 23.67
N ARG A 211 -3.80 11.71 23.56
CA ARG A 211 -4.44 12.93 23.03
C ARG A 211 -4.65 12.91 21.51
N VAL A 212 -3.90 12.06 20.80
CA VAL A 212 -3.98 11.93 19.34
C VAL A 212 -4.81 10.69 18.98
N THR A 213 -5.83 10.88 18.16
CA THR A 213 -6.45 9.79 17.40
C THR A 213 -6.02 9.89 15.94
N PHE A 214 -5.40 8.84 15.42
CA PHE A 214 -4.84 8.74 14.08
C PHE A 214 -5.69 7.80 13.23
N TYR A 215 -6.34 8.36 12.20
CA TYR A 215 -7.16 7.63 11.24
C TYR A 215 -6.31 7.28 10.02
N ARG A 216 -6.11 5.98 9.77
CA ARG A 216 -5.17 5.45 8.77
C ARG A 216 -5.78 4.31 7.96
N ASP A 217 -5.22 4.03 6.79
CA ASP A 217 -5.73 2.95 5.93
C ASP A 217 -5.50 1.57 6.54
N SER A 218 -6.54 0.73 6.67
CA SER A 218 -6.43 -0.65 7.18
C SER A 218 -5.32 -1.46 6.51
N ALA A 219 -5.04 -1.18 5.24
CA ALA A 219 -4.06 -1.88 4.42
C ALA A 219 -2.59 -1.61 4.77
N ALA A 220 -2.26 -0.51 5.47
CA ALA A 220 -0.88 -0.07 5.72
C ALA A 220 -0.04 0.15 4.43
N LEU A 221 -0.70 0.56 3.34
CA LEU A 221 -0.09 0.78 2.02
C LEU A 221 -0.20 2.24 1.55
N CYS A 222 -0.94 3.11 2.23
CA CYS A 222 -1.02 4.53 1.88
C CYS A 222 0.25 5.30 2.30
N PRO A 223 1.02 5.89 1.37
CA PRO A 223 2.26 6.63 1.69
C PRO A 223 2.00 7.82 2.62
N ARG A 224 0.85 8.49 2.45
CA ARG A 224 0.48 9.64 3.29
C ARG A 224 0.16 9.23 4.73
N CYS A 225 -0.45 8.05 4.93
CA CYS A 225 -0.68 7.52 6.28
C CYS A 225 0.63 7.08 6.91
N GLN A 226 1.48 6.37 6.16
CA GLN A 226 2.83 6.01 6.57
C GLN A 226 3.61 7.24 7.05
N ALA A 227 3.63 8.34 6.30
CA ALA A 227 4.35 9.56 6.70
C ALA A 227 3.94 10.12 8.08
N VAL A 228 2.63 10.18 8.37
CA VAL A 228 2.12 10.61 9.69
C VAL A 228 2.51 9.61 10.78
N TRP A 229 2.45 8.31 10.49
CA TRP A 229 2.80 7.24 11.43
C TRP A 229 4.31 7.25 11.77
N LEU A 230 5.19 7.36 10.77
CA LEU A 230 6.63 7.50 10.97
C LEU A 230 6.96 8.72 11.84
N LEU A 231 6.25 9.84 11.66
CA LEU A 231 6.44 11.03 12.50
C LEU A 231 6.01 10.78 13.96
N LEU A 232 4.86 10.15 14.19
CA LEU A 232 4.38 9.80 15.53
C LEU A 232 5.38 8.92 16.29
N GLU A 233 5.93 7.89 15.61
CA GLU A 233 6.95 7.01 16.18
C GLU A 233 8.30 7.71 16.40
N ALA A 234 8.77 8.49 15.43
CA ALA A 234 10.03 9.24 15.54
C ALA A 234 10.00 10.28 16.68
N LYS A 235 8.85 10.92 16.90
CA LYS A 235 8.63 11.87 18.01
C LYS A 235 8.25 11.22 19.33
N ARG A 236 7.97 9.91 19.35
CA ARG A 236 7.48 9.16 20.53
C ARG A 236 6.19 9.76 21.12
N ILE A 237 5.25 10.13 20.26
CA ILE A 237 3.94 10.67 20.67
C ILE A 237 3.00 9.48 20.90
N ASP A 238 2.31 9.42 22.03
CA ASP A 238 1.27 8.42 22.27
C ASP A 238 0.04 8.68 21.37
N TYR A 239 -0.54 7.65 20.75
CA TYR A 239 -1.71 7.78 19.88
C TYR A 239 -2.65 6.57 19.90
N ILE A 240 -3.92 6.79 19.57
CA ILE A 240 -4.93 5.77 19.23
C ILE A 240 -4.96 5.61 17.71
N VAL A 241 -5.16 4.40 17.19
CA VAL A 241 -5.31 4.11 15.76
C VAL A 241 -6.75 3.74 15.45
N VAL A 242 -7.35 4.43 14.48
CA VAL A 242 -8.61 4.03 13.83
C VAL A 242 -8.31 3.60 12.41
N LYS A 243 -8.72 2.39 12.06
CA LYS A 243 -8.41 1.73 10.77
C LYS A 243 -9.59 1.91 9.83
N GLU A 244 -9.38 2.52 8.67
CA GLU A 244 -10.41 2.81 7.66
C GLU A 244 -10.04 2.26 6.29
N ASN A 245 -11.02 1.94 5.46
CA ASN A 245 -10.74 1.40 4.13
C ASN A 245 -10.23 2.49 3.16
N LEU A 246 -9.24 2.11 2.35
CA LEU A 246 -8.97 2.82 1.09
C LEU A 246 -10.10 2.50 0.10
N PRO A 247 -10.45 3.42 -0.82
CA PRO A 247 -11.56 3.22 -1.75
C PRO A 247 -11.41 1.94 -2.60
N SER A 248 -10.18 1.54 -2.91
CA SER A 248 -9.85 0.32 -3.65
C SER A 248 -9.93 -0.98 -2.84
N TYR A 249 -10.14 -0.90 -1.52
CA TYR A 249 -10.19 -2.05 -0.60
C TYR A 249 -11.53 -2.19 0.14
N GLY A 250 -12.47 -1.25 -0.04
CA GLY A 250 -13.83 -1.32 0.51
C GLY A 250 -14.43 0.04 0.86
N GLU A 251 -15.70 0.03 1.27
CA GLU A 251 -16.38 1.22 1.79
C GLU A 251 -15.80 1.65 3.14
N ARG A 252 -15.84 2.96 3.42
CA ARG A 252 -15.42 3.54 4.70
C ARG A 252 -16.56 3.51 5.71
N SER A 253 -16.23 3.49 7.00
CA SER A 253 -17.26 3.49 8.04
C SER A 253 -18.09 4.78 8.01
N GLU A 254 -19.39 4.66 8.23
CA GLU A 254 -20.27 5.83 8.33
C GLU A 254 -19.86 6.74 9.50
N ALA A 255 -19.34 6.14 10.60
CA ALA A 255 -18.83 6.86 11.75
C ALA A 255 -17.65 7.77 11.40
N PHE A 256 -16.72 7.30 10.54
CA PHE A 256 -15.64 8.12 10.02
C PHE A 256 -16.14 9.18 9.05
N LEU A 257 -17.02 8.84 8.11
CA LEU A 257 -17.55 9.80 7.13
C LEU A 257 -18.34 10.96 7.78
N ARG A 258 -19.01 10.73 8.91
CA ARG A 258 -19.63 11.82 9.70
C ARG A 258 -18.61 12.80 10.29
N LYS A 259 -17.40 12.35 10.62
CA LYS A 259 -16.30 13.18 11.15
C LYS A 259 -15.44 13.81 10.05
N VAL A 260 -15.18 13.06 8.98
CA VAL A 260 -14.37 13.46 7.81
C VAL A 260 -15.22 13.26 6.54
N PRO A 261 -16.06 14.23 6.14
CA PRO A 261 -17.01 14.06 5.04
C PRO A 261 -16.39 13.76 3.66
N ARG A 262 -15.13 14.16 3.44
CA ARG A 262 -14.36 13.82 2.22
C ARG A 262 -13.76 12.40 2.28
N GLY A 263 -13.83 11.73 3.43
CA GLY A 263 -13.14 10.47 3.73
C GLY A 263 -11.62 10.52 3.56
N ALA A 264 -11.00 11.70 3.60
CA ALA A 264 -9.57 11.84 3.34
C ALA A 264 -8.74 11.09 4.40
N LEU A 265 -7.73 10.33 3.94
CA LEU A 265 -6.76 9.65 4.77
C LEU A 265 -5.34 10.12 4.40
N PRO A 266 -4.44 10.33 5.37
CA PRO A 266 -4.69 10.23 6.81
C PRO A 266 -5.60 11.36 7.32
N ALA A 267 -6.18 11.14 8.50
CA ALA A 267 -6.71 12.22 9.31
C ALA A 267 -6.21 12.06 10.75
N ILE A 268 -6.07 13.18 11.46
CA ILE A 268 -5.79 13.17 12.90
C ILE A 268 -6.77 14.08 13.65
N GLU A 269 -7.08 13.68 14.87
CA GLU A 269 -7.86 14.42 15.86
C GLU A 269 -6.99 14.61 17.11
N ILE A 270 -6.75 15.87 17.53
CA ILE A 270 -6.01 16.21 18.75
C ILE A 270 -6.80 17.24 19.55
N ASP A 271 -7.24 16.86 20.76
CA ASP A 271 -8.07 17.71 21.63
C ASP A 271 -9.28 18.35 20.90
N GLY A 272 -9.93 17.59 20.02
CA GLY A 272 -11.06 18.04 19.18
C GLY A 272 -10.69 18.86 17.93
N ARG A 273 -9.39 19.15 17.70
CA ARG A 273 -8.88 19.80 16.48
C ARG A 273 -8.55 18.76 15.42
N TRP A 274 -8.88 19.06 14.18
CA TRP A 274 -8.74 18.13 13.06
C TRP A 274 -7.72 18.58 12.03
N ALA A 275 -6.98 17.62 11.46
CA ALA A 275 -6.25 17.79 10.21
C ALA A 275 -6.51 16.58 9.31
N THR A 276 -6.85 16.82 8.03
CA THR A 276 -7.26 15.79 7.06
C THR A 276 -6.37 15.77 5.81
N ASP A 277 -5.19 16.39 5.91
CA ASP A 277 -4.08 16.24 4.98
C ASP A 277 -2.84 15.80 5.77
N SER A 278 -1.95 15.03 5.13
CA SER A 278 -0.72 14.53 5.76
C SER A 278 0.25 15.62 6.20
N LEU A 279 0.46 16.68 5.42
CA LEU A 279 1.39 17.75 5.79
C LEU A 279 0.81 18.59 6.94
N ASP A 280 -0.47 18.97 6.84
CA ASP A 280 -1.18 19.69 7.93
C ASP A 280 -1.16 18.88 9.23
N ALA A 281 -1.37 17.56 9.15
CA ALA A 281 -1.27 16.65 10.29
C ALA A 281 0.13 16.66 10.90
N MET A 282 1.19 16.58 10.08
CA MET A 282 2.57 16.61 10.53
C MET A 282 2.96 17.94 11.20
N PHE A 283 2.58 19.09 10.60
CA PHE A 283 2.78 20.41 11.21
C PHE A 283 1.99 20.59 12.52
N LEU A 284 0.76 20.07 12.58
CA LEU A 284 -0.06 20.12 13.79
C LEU A 284 0.56 19.28 14.92
N LEU A 285 1.08 18.10 14.62
CA LEU A 285 1.80 17.24 15.58
C LEU A 285 3.07 17.91 16.10
N GLU A 286 3.91 18.45 15.21
CA GLU A 286 5.15 19.14 15.59
C GLU A 286 4.89 20.33 16.53
N ARG A 287 3.88 21.15 16.20
CA ARG A 287 3.51 22.32 17.01
C ARG A 287 2.88 21.95 18.36
N THR A 288 2.13 20.85 18.42
CA THR A 288 1.39 20.45 19.64
C THR A 288 2.24 19.63 20.60
N PHE A 289 3.24 18.91 20.08
CA PHE A 289 4.21 18.10 20.83
C PHE A 289 5.64 18.55 20.48
N PRO A 290 6.04 19.77 20.86
CA PRO A 290 7.39 20.27 20.62
C PRO A 290 8.40 19.40 21.37
N ASN A 291 9.49 19.02 20.70
CA ASN A 291 10.62 18.35 21.31
C ASN A 291 11.90 19.10 20.87
N PRO A 292 12.45 20.00 21.71
CA PRO A 292 13.65 20.78 21.37
C PRO A 292 14.90 19.93 21.14
N GLU A 293 14.99 18.75 21.77
CA GLU A 293 16.12 17.80 21.60
C GLU A 293 16.00 17.00 20.30
N ARG A 294 14.80 16.91 19.71
CA ARG A 294 14.51 16.15 18.48
C ARG A 294 13.52 16.90 17.56
N PRO A 295 13.91 18.05 16.99
CA PRO A 295 13.05 18.83 16.11
C PRO A 295 12.90 18.13 14.76
N MET A 296 11.69 17.72 14.41
CA MET A 296 11.43 17.02 13.13
C MET A 296 11.26 18.01 11.97
N ILE A 297 10.95 19.27 12.28
CA ILE A 297 10.83 20.36 11.31
C ILE A 297 11.87 21.43 11.64
N PRO A 298 12.82 21.73 10.74
CA PRO A 298 13.84 22.75 11.00
C PRO A 298 13.24 24.12 11.33
N GLY A 299 13.67 24.71 12.43
CA GLY A 299 13.30 26.06 12.85
C GLY A 299 13.79 27.14 11.87
N PHE A 300 13.46 28.41 12.14
CA PHE A 300 13.86 29.57 11.32
C PHE A 300 15.39 29.68 11.19
N SER A 301 15.93 29.09 10.15
CA SER A 301 17.36 28.84 9.95
C SER A 301 17.65 28.54 8.47
N ARG A 302 18.93 28.50 8.07
CA ARG A 302 19.33 28.05 6.72
C ARG A 302 18.85 26.62 6.42
N LEU A 303 18.73 25.76 7.43
CA LEU A 303 18.23 24.38 7.28
C LEU A 303 16.76 24.34 6.84
N ARG A 304 15.94 25.34 7.19
CA ARG A 304 14.55 25.44 6.70
C ARG A 304 14.47 25.78 5.22
N GLY A 305 15.34 26.67 4.72
CA GLY A 305 15.46 26.94 3.29
C GLY A 305 15.85 25.66 2.54
N ARG A 306 16.87 24.96 3.04
CA ARG A 306 17.30 23.67 2.48
C ARG A 306 16.21 22.60 2.51
N ALA A 307 15.42 22.52 3.58
CA ALA A 307 14.28 21.59 3.66
C ALA A 307 13.21 21.86 2.58
N ILE A 308 12.98 23.13 2.22
CA ILE A 308 12.04 23.51 1.15
C ILE A 308 12.58 23.06 -0.21
N GLU A 309 13.85 23.37 -0.53
CA GLU A 309 14.52 22.90 -1.76
C GLU A 309 14.44 21.37 -1.92
N LEU A 310 14.64 20.63 -0.82
CA LEU A 310 14.59 19.17 -0.80
C LEU A 310 13.17 18.63 -1.03
N LEU A 311 12.15 19.28 -0.46
CA LEU A 311 10.74 18.90 -0.69
C LEU A 311 10.25 19.29 -2.09
N GLU A 312 10.86 20.29 -2.74
CA GLU A 312 10.66 20.59 -4.16
C GLU A 312 11.29 19.51 -5.05
N LEU A 313 12.52 19.10 -4.76
CA LEU A 313 13.18 17.99 -5.44
C LEU A 313 12.40 16.66 -5.29
N GLN A 314 11.81 16.39 -4.12
CA GLN A 314 10.96 15.21 -3.91
C GLN A 314 9.78 15.18 -4.90
N ARG A 315 9.13 16.33 -5.11
CA ARG A 315 8.02 16.48 -6.07
C ARG A 315 8.48 16.31 -7.52
N ALA A 316 9.68 16.82 -7.85
CA ALA A 316 10.28 16.64 -9.17
C ALA A 316 10.59 15.15 -9.46
N VAL A 317 11.21 14.45 -8.51
CA VAL A 317 11.52 13.01 -8.59
C VAL A 317 10.24 12.17 -8.72
N HIS A 318 9.22 12.46 -7.92
CA HIS A 318 7.91 11.80 -8.04
C HIS A 318 7.30 12.03 -9.44
N SER A 319 7.39 13.25 -9.98
CA SER A 319 6.85 13.57 -11.31
C SER A 319 7.61 12.87 -12.44
N ALA A 320 8.94 12.80 -12.36
CA ALA A 320 9.78 12.05 -13.30
C ALA A 320 9.48 10.55 -13.24
N TRP A 321 9.35 9.98 -12.03
CA TRP A 321 8.94 8.59 -11.83
C TRP A 321 7.56 8.30 -12.42
N CYS A 322 6.55 9.15 -12.21
CA CYS A 322 5.24 8.97 -12.83
C CYS A 322 5.31 8.99 -14.37
N ASN A 323 6.09 9.89 -14.94
CA ASN A 323 6.29 9.95 -16.40
C ASN A 323 7.02 8.70 -16.93
N TYR A 324 8.00 8.18 -16.20
CA TYR A 324 8.73 6.96 -16.56
C TYR A 324 7.86 5.71 -16.45
N LEU A 325 7.10 5.57 -15.36
CA LEU A 325 6.39 4.34 -15.02
C LEU A 325 5.05 4.18 -15.77
N PHE A 326 4.29 5.27 -15.95
CA PHE A 326 2.90 5.20 -16.47
C PHE A 326 2.73 5.68 -17.91
N ARG A 327 3.80 6.10 -18.60
CA ARG A 327 3.75 6.40 -20.04
C ARG A 327 4.36 5.25 -20.85
N ALA A 328 3.73 4.95 -21.99
CA ALA A 328 4.26 3.98 -22.93
C ALA A 328 5.55 4.48 -23.59
N GLU A 329 6.52 3.58 -23.77
CA GLU A 329 7.81 3.87 -24.41
C GLU A 329 7.58 4.00 -25.93
N MET A 330 7.57 5.23 -26.45
CA MET A 330 7.23 5.51 -27.85
C MET A 330 8.42 5.51 -28.83
N SER A 331 9.66 5.44 -28.33
CA SER A 331 10.89 5.59 -29.11
C SER A 331 12.05 4.80 -28.51
N PHE A 332 13.08 4.50 -29.32
CA PHE A 332 14.34 3.88 -28.86
C PHE A 332 15.13 4.76 -27.88
N VAL A 333 14.91 6.08 -27.90
CA VAL A 333 15.41 7.01 -26.88
C VAL A 333 14.35 7.08 -25.77
N ASN A 334 14.61 6.43 -24.64
CA ASN A 334 13.74 6.46 -23.47
C ASN A 334 14.04 7.72 -22.63
N GLU A 335 13.69 8.91 -23.17
CA GLU A 335 13.87 10.20 -22.48
C GLU A 335 13.31 10.19 -21.04
N PRO A 336 12.12 9.61 -20.75
CA PRO A 336 11.62 9.50 -19.38
C PRO A 336 12.53 8.71 -18.43
N ALA A 337 13.26 7.71 -18.92
CA ALA A 337 14.24 6.97 -18.11
C ALA A 337 15.47 7.85 -17.78
N VAL A 338 15.91 8.67 -18.74
CA VAL A 338 17.05 9.60 -18.56
C VAL A 338 16.69 10.69 -17.57
N ASP A 339 15.51 11.32 -17.72
CA ASP A 339 15.02 12.34 -16.79
C ASP A 339 14.85 11.80 -15.36
N PHE A 340 14.31 10.59 -15.24
CA PHE A 340 14.15 9.92 -13.94
C PHE A 340 15.49 9.55 -13.30
N ALA A 341 16.44 9.01 -14.06
CA ALA A 341 17.80 8.73 -13.59
C ALA A 341 18.53 10.01 -13.17
N ALA A 342 18.37 11.11 -13.91
CA ALA A 342 18.93 12.41 -13.57
C ALA A 342 18.32 12.98 -12.27
N ALA A 343 17.01 12.83 -12.07
CA ALA A 343 16.34 13.22 -10.83
C ALA A 343 16.83 12.40 -9.63
N LEU A 344 17.01 11.08 -9.76
CA LEU A 344 17.63 10.24 -8.73
C LEU A 344 19.10 10.65 -8.47
N GLY A 345 19.85 11.02 -9.50
CA GLY A 345 21.22 11.55 -9.36
C GLY A 345 21.28 12.82 -8.50
N GLN A 346 20.30 13.72 -8.64
CA GLN A 346 20.18 14.91 -7.78
C GLN A 346 19.85 14.56 -6.33
N VAL A 347 19.03 13.52 -6.09
CA VAL A 347 18.76 13.00 -4.73
C VAL A 347 20.02 12.41 -4.11
N GLN A 348 20.78 11.60 -4.86
CA GLN A 348 22.07 11.08 -4.40
C GLN A 348 23.05 12.21 -4.06
N THR A 349 23.21 13.20 -4.93
CA THR A 349 24.05 14.39 -4.65
C THR A 349 23.58 15.15 -3.41
N ALA A 350 22.28 15.18 -3.13
CA ALA A 350 21.73 15.82 -1.94
C ALA A 350 22.02 15.02 -0.65
N LEU A 351 22.03 13.68 -0.71
CA LEU A 351 22.38 12.79 0.41
C LEU A 351 23.89 12.72 0.65
N GLU A 352 24.71 12.85 -0.39
CA GLU A 352 26.18 12.79 -0.29
C GLU A 352 26.83 14.12 0.12
N ARG A 353 26.03 15.17 0.31
CA ARG A 353 26.50 16.50 0.71
C ARG A 353 27.03 16.55 2.15
N ASP A 354 26.46 15.73 3.01
CA ASP A 354 26.87 15.56 4.40
C ASP A 354 27.11 14.06 4.61
N THR A 355 28.30 13.70 5.08
CA THR A 355 28.70 12.30 5.27
C THR A 355 28.82 11.92 6.74
N GLU A 356 28.58 12.85 7.68
CA GLU A 356 28.57 12.57 9.11
C GLU A 356 27.26 11.89 9.54
N THR A 357 26.15 12.19 8.84
CA THR A 357 24.84 11.57 9.04
C THR A 357 24.36 10.90 7.75
N PRO A 358 23.50 9.87 7.81
CA PRO A 358 22.89 9.30 6.61
C PRO A 358 21.68 10.09 6.11
N TRP A 359 21.27 11.17 6.78
CA TRP A 359 20.01 11.90 6.56
C TRP A 359 20.20 13.13 5.67
N PHE A 360 19.12 13.65 5.08
CA PHE A 360 19.19 14.82 4.19
C PHE A 360 19.62 16.14 4.87
N LEU A 361 19.58 16.19 6.21
CA LEU A 361 19.87 17.36 7.03
C LEU A 361 20.77 16.94 8.21
N PRO A 362 21.62 17.83 8.74
CA PRO A 362 22.63 17.54 9.77
C PRO A 362 22.00 17.35 11.16
N TYR A 363 21.27 16.26 11.33
CA TYR A 363 20.68 15.80 12.59
C TYR A 363 21.05 14.33 12.78
N GLU A 364 21.12 13.83 14.01
CA GLU A 364 21.37 12.41 14.28
C GLU A 364 20.18 11.50 13.92
N HIS A 365 19.05 12.08 13.52
CA HIS A 365 17.78 11.41 13.27
C HIS A 365 17.12 11.90 11.97
N PRO A 366 16.23 11.10 11.33
CA PRO A 366 15.48 11.56 10.19
C PRO A 366 14.56 12.73 10.56
N THR A 367 14.30 13.59 9.60
CA THR A 367 13.40 14.76 9.70
C THR A 367 12.11 14.54 8.91
N ILE A 368 11.23 15.54 8.87
CA ILE A 368 10.07 15.54 7.96
C ILE A 368 10.46 15.36 6.49
N VAL A 369 11.66 15.82 6.08
CA VAL A 369 12.16 15.66 4.72
C VAL A 369 12.38 14.17 4.42
N ASP A 370 13.18 13.51 5.26
CA ASP A 370 13.47 12.08 5.15
C ASP A 370 12.19 11.23 5.17
N ILE A 371 11.23 11.56 6.04
CA ILE A 371 9.95 10.85 6.13
C ILE A 371 9.11 11.00 4.85
N GLN A 372 9.05 12.19 4.24
CA GLN A 372 8.36 12.41 2.97
C GLN A 372 9.05 11.69 1.81
N TYR A 373 10.39 11.69 1.80
CA TYR A 373 11.17 10.95 0.82
C TYR A 373 10.97 9.44 0.95
N VAL A 374 11.03 8.83 2.14
CA VAL A 374 11.00 7.36 2.29
C VAL A 374 9.67 6.75 1.86
N CYS A 375 8.56 7.40 2.22
CA CYS A 375 7.22 7.01 1.77
C CYS A 375 7.06 7.11 0.23
N THR A 376 7.94 7.84 -0.45
CA THR A 376 7.97 7.92 -1.92
C THR A 376 8.96 6.92 -2.50
N LEU A 377 10.21 6.94 -2.02
CA LEU A 377 11.32 6.18 -2.58
C LEU A 377 11.15 4.66 -2.41
N GLU A 378 10.51 4.15 -1.36
CA GLU A 378 10.23 2.71 -1.26
C GLU A 378 9.36 2.20 -2.42
N ARG A 379 8.37 3.01 -2.85
CA ARG A 379 7.48 2.72 -3.98
C ARG A 379 8.19 2.87 -5.32
N ILE A 380 9.06 3.87 -5.43
CA ILE A 380 9.91 4.09 -6.60
C ILE A 380 10.85 2.90 -6.81
N VAL A 381 11.60 2.51 -5.78
CA VAL A 381 12.55 1.39 -5.80
C VAL A 381 11.84 0.08 -6.20
N ALA A 382 10.72 -0.24 -5.54
CA ALA A 382 9.91 -1.42 -5.84
C ALA A 382 9.45 -1.45 -7.30
N SER A 383 8.85 -0.37 -7.79
CA SER A 383 8.20 -0.33 -9.11
C SER A 383 9.18 -0.15 -10.27
N ALA A 384 10.27 0.59 -10.07
CA ALA A 384 11.35 0.71 -11.06
C ALA A 384 12.04 -0.65 -11.27
N PHE A 385 12.25 -1.42 -10.20
CA PHE A 385 12.74 -2.80 -10.32
C PHE A 385 11.70 -3.70 -11.01
N PHE A 386 10.45 -3.69 -10.54
CA PHE A 386 9.41 -4.62 -10.98
C PHE A 386 8.98 -4.41 -12.45
N TYR A 387 8.65 -3.18 -12.84
CA TYR A 387 8.10 -2.90 -14.18
C TYR A 387 9.18 -2.54 -15.21
N LYS A 388 10.29 -1.95 -14.75
CA LYS A 388 11.31 -1.35 -15.63
C LYS A 388 12.70 -1.98 -15.52
N ALA A 389 12.90 -2.96 -14.64
CA ALA A 389 14.17 -3.66 -14.45
C ALA A 389 15.37 -2.75 -14.06
N MET A 390 15.08 -1.59 -13.45
CA MET A 390 16.07 -0.65 -12.91
C MET A 390 16.30 -0.90 -11.42
N ASP A 391 17.54 -1.19 -11.02
CA ASP A 391 17.88 -1.42 -9.62
C ASP A 391 18.41 -0.14 -8.98
N VAL A 392 17.47 0.71 -8.55
CA VAL A 392 17.77 2.01 -7.91
C VAL A 392 18.71 1.88 -6.71
N ARG A 393 18.74 0.75 -5.99
CA ARG A 393 19.64 0.56 -4.85
C ARG A 393 21.06 0.23 -5.31
N ALA A 394 21.21 -0.58 -6.35
CA ALA A 394 22.52 -0.88 -6.94
C ALA A 394 23.11 0.31 -7.71
N ASP A 395 22.26 1.07 -8.41
CA ASP A 395 22.67 2.17 -9.30
C ASP A 395 22.93 3.49 -8.53
N PHE A 396 22.33 3.68 -7.35
CA PHE A 396 22.48 4.89 -6.53
C PHE A 396 22.88 4.56 -5.06
N PRO A 397 24.18 4.30 -4.77
CA PRO A 397 24.66 3.93 -3.44
C PRO A 397 24.34 4.91 -2.30
N GLY A 398 24.23 6.21 -2.58
CA GLY A 398 23.79 7.21 -1.58
C GLY A 398 22.36 6.98 -1.13
N ILE A 399 21.47 6.58 -2.05
CA ILE A 399 20.08 6.24 -1.76
C ILE A 399 20.01 4.90 -1.00
N ASP A 400 20.79 3.89 -1.38
CA ASP A 400 20.86 2.61 -0.64
C ASP A 400 21.35 2.81 0.81
N ARG A 401 22.37 3.65 1.03
CA ARG A 401 22.88 4.01 2.37
C ARG A 401 21.79 4.60 3.26
N TRP A 402 21.02 5.54 2.72
CA TRP A 402 19.92 6.21 3.43
C TRP A 402 18.73 5.27 3.67
N LEU A 403 18.40 4.38 2.71
CA LEU A 403 17.40 3.32 2.92
C LEU A 403 17.84 2.34 4.01
N ARG A 404 19.11 1.94 4.06
CA ARG A 404 19.67 1.10 5.14
C ARG A 404 19.57 1.77 6.51
N ALA A 405 19.84 3.08 6.58
CA ALA A 405 19.67 3.83 7.83
C ALA A 405 18.20 3.83 8.30
N PHE A 406 17.24 3.94 7.37
CA PHE A 406 15.82 3.73 7.68
C PHE A 406 15.53 2.29 8.13
N GLU A 407 16.12 1.29 7.49
CA GLU A 407 15.92 -0.13 7.77
C GLU A 407 16.38 -0.55 9.19
N GLU A 408 17.33 0.15 9.80
CA GLU A 408 17.66 -0.06 11.21
C GLU A 408 16.53 0.36 12.17
N LEU A 409 15.71 1.35 11.78
CA LEU A 409 14.64 1.90 12.62
C LEU A 409 13.47 0.90 12.77
N PRO A 410 13.17 0.41 13.99
CA PRO A 410 12.15 -0.64 14.18
C PRO A 410 10.75 -0.26 13.70
N TRP A 411 10.38 1.02 13.83
CA TRP A 411 9.09 1.55 13.39
C TRP A 411 8.98 1.74 11.87
N TYR A 412 10.10 1.94 11.17
CA TYR A 412 10.09 1.87 9.70
C TYR A 412 9.97 0.42 9.24
N ARG A 413 10.70 -0.53 9.83
CA ARG A 413 10.52 -1.97 9.54
C ARG A 413 9.10 -2.47 9.78
N ALA A 414 8.41 -1.95 10.78
CA ALA A 414 7.00 -2.27 11.06
C ALA A 414 6.00 -1.70 10.03
N THR A 415 6.44 -0.77 9.16
CA THR A 415 5.58 -0.04 8.21
C THR A 415 6.04 -0.11 6.75
N ARG A 416 7.26 -0.59 6.48
CA ARG A 416 7.83 -0.84 5.14
C ARG A 416 7.05 -1.93 4.41
N GLY A 417 6.59 -1.63 3.20
CA GLY A 417 6.03 -2.63 2.28
C GLY A 417 7.10 -3.43 1.54
N ASP A 418 6.76 -4.63 1.07
CA ASP A 418 7.60 -5.39 0.13
C ASP A 418 7.33 -4.96 -1.33
N TYR A 419 8.27 -5.26 -2.23
CA TYR A 419 8.18 -4.79 -3.62
C TYR A 419 6.89 -5.26 -4.30
N TYR A 420 6.45 -6.49 -4.02
CA TYR A 420 5.19 -7.01 -4.56
C TYR A 420 3.97 -6.25 -4.04
N SER A 421 3.79 -6.10 -2.72
CA SER A 421 2.61 -5.40 -2.17
C SER A 421 2.59 -3.93 -2.57
N LEU A 422 3.75 -3.28 -2.61
CA LEU A 422 3.88 -1.89 -3.08
C LEU A 422 3.47 -1.78 -4.55
N CYS A 423 3.94 -2.66 -5.44
CA CYS A 423 3.56 -2.63 -6.86
C CYS A 423 2.06 -2.89 -7.06
N MET A 424 1.48 -3.89 -6.38
CA MET A 424 0.04 -4.18 -6.46
C MET A 424 -0.82 -3.05 -5.90
N ALA A 425 -0.28 -2.21 -5.00
CA ALA A 425 -0.96 -1.03 -4.48
C ALA A 425 -0.92 0.20 -5.41
N LEU A 426 -0.05 0.21 -6.43
CA LEU A 426 0.10 1.36 -7.33
C LEU A 426 -1.03 1.48 -8.34
N GLU A 427 -1.45 0.37 -8.96
CA GLU A 427 -2.45 0.39 -10.04
C GLU A 427 -3.77 1.08 -9.63
N PRO A 428 -4.38 0.78 -8.45
CA PRO A 428 -5.62 1.45 -8.04
C PRO A 428 -5.43 2.94 -7.67
N ALA A 429 -4.18 3.40 -7.47
CA ALA A 429 -3.87 4.76 -7.04
C ALA A 429 -3.39 5.68 -8.18
N PHE A 430 -2.72 5.12 -9.19
CA PHE A 430 -2.06 5.87 -10.28
C PHE A 430 -2.49 5.43 -11.70
N GLY A 431 -3.17 4.29 -11.85
CA GLY A 431 -3.46 3.65 -13.14
C GLY A 431 -2.46 2.56 -13.50
N GLU A 432 -2.67 1.89 -14.64
CA GLU A 432 -1.88 0.73 -15.08
C GLU A 432 -0.41 1.12 -15.42
N PRO A 433 0.59 0.60 -14.68
CA PRO A 433 2.01 0.79 -15.03
C PRO A 433 2.32 0.25 -16.43
N GLN A 434 3.34 0.79 -17.08
CA GLN A 434 3.75 0.41 -18.43
C GLN A 434 5.09 -0.35 -18.37
N PRO A 435 5.09 -1.70 -18.35
CA PRO A 435 6.33 -2.48 -18.26
C PRO A 435 7.21 -2.23 -19.50
N SER A 436 8.53 -2.13 -19.34
CA SER A 436 9.41 -1.97 -20.51
C SER A 436 9.53 -3.27 -21.29
N PRO A 437 9.38 -3.27 -22.63
CA PRO A 437 9.60 -4.46 -23.46
C PRO A 437 11.08 -4.86 -23.57
N MET A 438 12.02 -3.97 -23.20
CA MET A 438 13.47 -4.27 -23.17
C MET A 438 13.90 -5.05 -21.91
N ASN A 439 12.95 -5.45 -21.07
CA ASN A 439 13.12 -6.15 -19.79
C ASN A 439 13.46 -7.66 -19.95
N ASN A 440 14.54 -7.92 -20.70
CA ASN A 440 15.23 -9.22 -20.80
C ASN A 440 16.70 -9.12 -20.31
N SER A 441 17.01 -8.09 -19.50
CA SER A 441 18.26 -7.96 -18.77
C SER A 441 18.44 -9.15 -17.81
N SER A 442 19.58 -9.84 -17.87
CA SER A 442 19.91 -10.96 -16.97
C SER A 442 20.15 -10.54 -15.51
N ARG A 443 20.30 -9.23 -15.25
CA ARG A 443 20.56 -8.68 -13.90
C ARG A 443 19.30 -8.55 -13.03
N THR A 444 18.13 -8.41 -13.64
CA THR A 444 16.92 -7.92 -12.96
C THR A 444 15.67 -8.68 -13.43
N ASP A 445 15.64 -10.00 -13.20
CA ASP A 445 14.47 -10.85 -13.49
C ASP A 445 13.35 -10.62 -12.47
N TRP A 446 12.60 -9.53 -12.67
CA TRP A 446 11.45 -9.10 -11.86
C TRP A 446 10.38 -10.18 -11.70
N ARG A 447 10.30 -11.16 -12.62
CA ARG A 447 9.36 -12.28 -12.52
C ARG A 447 9.60 -13.10 -11.25
N LYS A 448 10.79 -13.04 -10.65
CA LYS A 448 11.10 -13.65 -9.35
C LYS A 448 10.41 -12.97 -8.16
N LEU A 449 9.89 -11.75 -8.34
CA LEU A 449 9.09 -11.05 -7.32
C LEU A 449 7.62 -11.50 -7.33
N LEU A 450 7.13 -12.07 -8.44
CA LEU A 450 5.79 -12.62 -8.56
C LEU A 450 5.62 -13.88 -7.67
N PRO A 451 4.64 -13.92 -6.75
CA PRO A 451 4.43 -15.04 -5.84
C PRO A 451 4.21 -16.39 -6.54
N GLU A 452 3.59 -16.41 -7.73
CA GLU A 452 3.41 -17.63 -8.52
C GLU A 452 4.72 -18.26 -9.02
N ASN A 453 5.83 -17.51 -9.01
CA ASN A 453 7.15 -17.97 -9.42
C ASN A 453 8.05 -18.34 -8.23
N TYR A 454 7.58 -18.18 -6.99
CA TYR A 454 8.31 -18.63 -5.81
C TYR A 454 8.36 -20.17 -5.82
N ARG A 455 9.55 -20.75 -5.61
CA ARG A 455 9.76 -22.20 -5.53
C ARG A 455 10.48 -22.53 -4.24
N LEU A 456 10.16 -23.70 -3.69
CA LEU A 456 10.84 -24.23 -2.52
C LEU A 456 12.03 -25.13 -2.95
N PRO A 457 13.13 -25.19 -2.17
CA PRO A 457 13.41 -24.38 -0.98
C PRO A 457 13.69 -22.91 -1.34
N PHE A 458 12.95 -21.98 -0.73
CA PHE A 458 13.05 -20.56 -1.08
C PHE A 458 14.22 -19.89 -0.34
N ALA A 459 15.21 -19.43 -1.10
CA ALA A 459 16.47 -18.93 -0.57
C ALA A 459 16.40 -17.49 -0.03
N LEU A 460 15.71 -17.26 1.10
CA LEU A 460 15.58 -15.94 1.76
C LEU A 460 16.90 -15.17 1.85
N ARG A 461 18.02 -15.83 2.19
CA ARG A 461 19.34 -15.20 2.33
C ARG A 461 19.92 -14.59 1.03
N ARG A 462 19.30 -14.84 -0.13
CA ARG A 462 19.69 -14.29 -1.44
C ARG A 462 18.63 -13.34 -2.02
N ASP A 463 17.59 -13.03 -1.24
CA ASP A 463 16.50 -12.16 -1.65
C ASP A 463 16.92 -10.68 -1.56
N VAL A 464 16.66 -9.92 -2.63
CA VAL A 464 17.15 -8.55 -2.82
C VAL A 464 16.55 -7.53 -1.83
N GLU A 465 15.42 -7.87 -1.18
CA GLU A 465 14.72 -6.97 -0.26
C GLU A 465 15.14 -7.15 1.21
N MET A 466 15.92 -8.19 1.51
CA MET A 466 16.33 -8.53 2.89
C MET A 466 17.43 -7.59 3.39
N THR A 467 17.20 -7.02 4.56
CA THR A 467 18.27 -6.38 5.33
C THR A 467 19.29 -7.43 5.81
N ALA A 468 20.51 -6.99 6.13
CA ALA A 468 21.53 -7.87 6.71
C ALA A 468 21.04 -8.54 8.02
N ALA A 469 20.31 -7.78 8.86
CA ALA A 469 19.70 -8.29 10.08
C ALA A 469 18.59 -9.32 9.80
N GLU A 470 17.70 -9.06 8.84
CA GLU A 470 16.67 -10.04 8.44
C GLU A 470 17.33 -11.32 7.90
N ALA A 471 18.30 -11.21 6.98
CA ALA A 471 19.01 -12.36 6.39
C ALA A 471 19.82 -13.16 7.43
N ALA A 472 20.44 -12.50 8.42
CA ALA A 472 21.16 -13.15 9.51
C ALA A 472 20.23 -13.81 10.54
N SER A 473 19.01 -13.31 10.71
CA SER A 473 18.01 -13.87 11.64
C SER A 473 17.39 -15.21 11.18
N VAL A 474 17.67 -15.64 9.94
CA VAL A 474 17.01 -16.79 9.32
C VAL A 474 17.76 -18.10 9.58
N LEU A 475 17.13 -18.97 10.37
CA LEU A 475 16.66 -20.26 9.82
C LEU A 475 15.16 -20.42 10.13
N ARG A 476 14.79 -20.52 11.42
CA ARG A 476 13.44 -20.96 11.85
C ARG A 476 12.35 -19.88 11.93
N ARG A 477 12.67 -18.64 12.33
CA ARG A 477 11.66 -17.64 12.72
C ARG A 477 10.58 -17.36 11.66
N PRO A 478 10.90 -17.08 10.38
CA PRO A 478 9.90 -16.70 9.38
C PRO A 478 8.84 -17.79 9.14
N PHE A 479 9.22 -19.05 9.26
CA PHE A 479 8.34 -20.20 9.10
C PHE A 479 7.31 -20.30 10.24
N VAL A 480 7.79 -20.22 11.49
CA VAL A 480 6.94 -20.25 12.69
C VAL A 480 6.00 -19.05 12.74
N GLU A 481 6.47 -17.87 12.33
CA GLU A 481 5.68 -16.63 12.28
C GLU A 481 4.58 -16.67 11.22
N ALA A 482 4.86 -17.24 10.04
CA ALA A 482 3.86 -17.51 9.00
C ALA A 482 2.81 -18.54 9.45
N ALA A 483 3.23 -19.64 10.07
CA ALA A 483 2.32 -20.65 10.62
C ALA A 483 1.44 -20.07 11.74
N TRP A 484 2.01 -19.28 12.64
CA TRP A 484 1.31 -18.61 13.74
C TRP A 484 0.19 -17.69 13.25
N LYS A 485 0.43 -16.87 12.22
CA LYS A 485 -0.59 -15.96 11.67
C LYS A 485 -1.76 -16.73 11.04
N LEU A 486 -1.52 -17.87 10.38
CA LEU A 486 -2.60 -18.76 9.92
C LEU A 486 -3.38 -19.33 11.11
N VAL A 487 -2.69 -19.92 12.09
CA VAL A 487 -3.30 -20.55 13.28
C VAL A 487 -4.17 -19.57 14.09
N GLN A 488 -3.80 -18.29 14.13
CA GLN A 488 -4.57 -17.25 14.82
C GLN A 488 -5.93 -16.94 14.18
N ASN A 489 -6.09 -17.14 12.87
CA ASN A 489 -7.25 -16.63 12.12
C ASN A 489 -7.74 -17.57 10.99
N HIS A 490 -7.43 -18.87 11.07
CA HIS A 490 -7.64 -19.84 9.99
C HIS A 490 -9.07 -19.85 9.45
N ASP A 491 -10.05 -19.76 10.34
CA ASP A 491 -11.48 -19.78 10.06
C ASP A 491 -11.91 -18.65 9.10
N GLU A 492 -11.47 -17.42 9.36
CA GLU A 492 -11.74 -16.25 8.51
C GLU A 492 -10.87 -16.25 7.24
N VAL A 493 -9.63 -16.74 7.33
CA VAL A 493 -8.75 -16.92 6.17
C VAL A 493 -9.39 -17.90 5.17
N ALA A 494 -9.91 -19.04 5.62
CA ALA A 494 -10.57 -20.02 4.77
C ALA A 494 -11.81 -19.42 4.06
N ARG A 495 -12.65 -18.67 4.80
CA ARG A 495 -13.80 -17.93 4.23
C ARG A 495 -13.37 -16.86 3.22
N TYR A 496 -12.29 -16.14 3.51
CA TYR A 496 -11.72 -15.14 2.61
C TYR A 496 -11.24 -15.77 1.29
N CYS A 497 -10.54 -16.90 1.36
CA CYS A 497 -10.07 -17.65 0.19
C CYS A 497 -11.22 -18.09 -0.74
N CYS A 498 -12.39 -18.45 -0.21
CA CYS A 498 -13.56 -18.84 -1.02
C CYS A 498 -14.05 -17.74 -1.98
N ARG A 499 -13.72 -16.45 -1.73
CA ARG A 499 -14.04 -15.34 -2.64
C ARG A 499 -13.50 -15.54 -4.06
N ALA A 500 -12.41 -16.31 -4.22
CA ALA A 500 -11.83 -16.69 -5.50
C ALA A 500 -12.78 -17.41 -6.48
N VAL A 501 -13.82 -18.07 -5.95
CA VAL A 501 -14.65 -19.03 -6.69
C VAL A 501 -16.14 -18.90 -6.34
N GLY A 502 -16.59 -17.70 -5.97
CA GLY A 502 -17.99 -17.35 -5.70
C GLY A 502 -18.33 -17.01 -4.24
N GLY A 503 -17.35 -16.96 -3.34
CA GLY A 503 -17.54 -16.55 -1.94
C GLY A 503 -18.52 -17.47 -1.20
N GLU A 504 -19.62 -16.89 -0.69
CA GLU A 504 -20.65 -17.62 0.06
C GLU A 504 -21.24 -18.80 -0.72
N ALA A 505 -21.39 -18.68 -2.05
CA ALA A 505 -21.86 -19.78 -2.89
C ALA A 505 -20.92 -21.00 -2.82
N ALA A 506 -19.60 -20.76 -2.83
CA ALA A 506 -18.60 -21.83 -2.70
C ALA A 506 -18.58 -22.45 -1.29
N ILE A 507 -18.87 -21.66 -0.25
CA ILE A 507 -19.01 -22.16 1.13
C ILE A 507 -20.22 -23.10 1.22
N VAL A 508 -21.37 -22.71 0.65
CA VAL A 508 -22.59 -23.52 0.58
C VAL A 508 -22.40 -24.80 -0.24
N GLU A 509 -21.58 -24.75 -1.29
CA GLU A 509 -21.17 -25.91 -2.10
C GLU A 509 -20.15 -26.84 -1.39
N GLY A 510 -19.75 -26.52 -0.15
CA GLY A 510 -18.92 -27.37 0.69
C GLY A 510 -17.41 -27.23 0.48
N LEU A 511 -16.91 -26.16 -0.16
CA LEU A 511 -15.47 -25.96 -0.35
C LEU A 511 -14.72 -25.57 0.93
N LEU A 512 -15.41 -25.04 1.95
CA LEU A 512 -14.78 -24.44 3.13
C LEU A 512 -13.97 -25.46 3.97
N GLU A 513 -14.53 -26.63 4.26
CA GLU A 513 -13.89 -27.66 5.10
C GLU A 513 -12.68 -28.32 4.42
N PRO A 514 -12.75 -28.74 3.13
CA PRO A 514 -11.56 -29.14 2.36
C PRO A 514 -10.47 -28.06 2.31
N LEU A 515 -10.86 -26.79 2.22
CA LEU A 515 -9.93 -25.66 2.14
C LEU A 515 -9.23 -25.38 3.47
N ASP A 516 -9.97 -25.39 4.58
CA ASP A 516 -9.39 -25.25 5.93
C ASP A 516 -8.42 -26.40 6.26
N ALA A 517 -8.75 -27.64 5.87
CA ALA A 517 -7.83 -28.78 6.00
C ALA A 517 -6.53 -28.62 5.17
N LEU A 518 -6.61 -28.05 3.97
CA LEU A 518 -5.44 -27.73 3.15
C LEU A 518 -4.61 -26.58 3.74
N LEU A 519 -5.25 -25.55 4.29
CA LEU A 519 -4.58 -24.46 5.01
C LEU A 519 -3.90 -24.96 6.30
N CYS A 520 -4.53 -25.88 7.04
CA CYS A 520 -3.93 -26.54 8.20
C CYS A 520 -2.69 -27.34 7.82
N SER A 521 -2.70 -27.96 6.64
CA SER A 521 -1.51 -28.60 6.07
C SER A 521 -0.39 -27.56 5.91
N VAL A 522 -0.67 -26.45 5.20
CA VAL A 522 0.34 -25.42 4.90
C VAL A 522 0.94 -24.84 6.19
N ALA A 523 0.12 -24.56 7.20
CA ALA A 523 0.58 -24.09 8.50
C ALA A 523 1.46 -25.13 9.23
N GLN A 524 1.08 -26.41 9.17
CA GLN A 524 1.86 -27.49 9.77
C GLN A 524 3.23 -27.65 9.09
N MET A 525 3.27 -27.65 7.76
CA MET A 525 4.50 -27.84 6.99
C MET A 525 5.46 -26.65 7.10
N LEU A 526 4.92 -25.43 7.23
CA LEU A 526 5.70 -24.27 7.65
C LEU A 526 6.33 -24.51 9.04
N PHE A 527 5.54 -24.88 10.05
CA PHE A 527 6.05 -25.06 11.41
C PHE A 527 7.08 -26.20 11.56
N ASP A 528 6.86 -27.29 10.83
CA ASP A 528 7.72 -28.47 10.81
C ASP A 528 8.96 -28.29 9.91
N GLU A 529 9.07 -27.16 9.17
CA GLU A 529 10.13 -26.87 8.18
C GLU A 529 10.35 -28.00 7.15
N ALA A 530 9.25 -28.63 6.75
CA ALA A 530 9.27 -29.87 5.97
C ALA A 530 9.83 -29.67 4.54
N PRO A 531 10.59 -30.63 4.00
CA PRO A 531 10.95 -30.69 2.58
C PRO A 531 9.75 -30.63 1.63
N VAL A 532 10.02 -30.30 0.36
CA VAL A 532 8.98 -30.11 -0.67
C VAL A 532 8.26 -31.42 -1.00
N GLU A 533 9.01 -32.51 -0.94
CA GLU A 533 8.57 -33.89 -1.17
C GLU A 533 7.57 -34.34 -0.09
N ASP A 534 7.82 -33.96 1.16
CA ASP A 534 6.89 -34.15 2.28
C ASP A 534 5.63 -33.29 2.09
N LEU A 535 5.77 -32.09 1.55
CA LEU A 535 4.65 -31.20 1.25
C LEU A 535 3.71 -31.77 0.17
N GLN A 536 4.27 -32.31 -0.91
CA GLN A 536 3.49 -33.05 -1.91
C GLN A 536 2.77 -34.26 -1.27
N SER A 537 3.49 -35.05 -0.48
CA SER A 537 2.97 -36.26 0.17
C SER A 537 1.85 -35.97 1.18
N GLN A 538 2.03 -34.96 2.03
CA GLN A 538 1.02 -34.54 3.02
C GLN A 538 -0.23 -34.00 2.34
N MET A 539 -0.11 -33.16 1.30
CA MET A 539 -1.26 -32.63 0.58
C MET A 539 -2.03 -33.71 -0.19
N GLN A 540 -1.35 -34.67 -0.82
CA GLN A 540 -2.00 -35.82 -1.45
C GLN A 540 -2.73 -36.69 -0.42
N LYS A 541 -2.10 -36.97 0.73
CA LYS A 541 -2.75 -37.65 1.85
C LYS A 541 -3.99 -36.90 2.35
N ARG A 542 -3.95 -35.56 2.42
CA ARG A 542 -5.11 -34.73 2.79
C ARG A 542 -6.25 -34.84 1.77
N VAL A 543 -5.94 -34.77 0.47
CA VAL A 543 -6.91 -34.96 -0.62
C VAL A 543 -7.61 -36.32 -0.49
N GLN A 544 -6.86 -37.38 -0.15
CA GLN A 544 -7.41 -38.72 0.09
C GLN A 544 -8.26 -38.80 1.38
N VAL A 545 -7.72 -38.36 2.53
CA VAL A 545 -8.36 -38.46 3.85
C VAL A 545 -9.67 -37.66 3.92
N TYR A 546 -9.70 -36.46 3.35
CA TYR A 546 -10.90 -35.61 3.31
C TYR A 546 -11.79 -35.91 2.09
N GLY A 547 -11.47 -36.95 1.31
CA GLY A 547 -12.27 -37.40 0.16
C GLY A 547 -12.49 -36.30 -0.90
N ILE A 548 -11.52 -35.39 -1.06
CA ILE A 548 -11.67 -34.18 -1.88
C ILE A 548 -11.90 -34.58 -3.34
N PRO A 549 -13.08 -34.31 -3.93
CA PRO A 549 -13.36 -34.72 -5.30
C PRO A 549 -12.42 -34.05 -6.30
N GLU A 550 -11.93 -34.81 -7.27
CA GLU A 550 -10.99 -34.31 -8.30
C GLU A 550 -11.51 -33.03 -8.98
N LYS A 551 -12.82 -32.96 -9.26
CA LYS A 551 -13.51 -31.79 -9.82
C LYS A 551 -13.42 -30.50 -8.97
N LEU A 552 -13.15 -30.59 -7.67
CA LEU A 552 -12.99 -29.44 -6.78
C LEU A 552 -11.54 -28.98 -6.65
N ARG A 553 -10.54 -29.82 -6.95
CA ARG A 553 -9.12 -29.49 -6.81
C ARG A 553 -8.71 -28.21 -7.57
N PRO A 554 -9.17 -27.94 -8.81
CA PRO A 554 -8.87 -26.68 -9.49
C PRO A 554 -9.45 -25.44 -8.79
N ARG A 555 -10.63 -25.57 -8.16
CA ARG A 555 -11.26 -24.46 -7.41
C ARG A 555 -10.52 -24.20 -6.10
N LEU A 556 -10.14 -25.27 -5.38
CA LEU A 556 -9.31 -25.16 -4.17
C LEU A 556 -7.93 -24.57 -4.49
N ALA A 557 -7.31 -24.94 -5.62
CA ALA A 557 -6.10 -24.29 -6.10
C ALA A 557 -6.31 -22.78 -6.31
N SER A 558 -7.39 -22.37 -7.00
CA SER A 558 -7.74 -20.94 -7.15
C SER A 558 -7.92 -20.23 -5.80
N CYS A 559 -8.51 -20.89 -4.80
CA CYS A 559 -8.62 -20.34 -3.44
C CYS A 559 -7.24 -20.08 -2.78
N LEU A 560 -6.29 -21.02 -2.91
CA LEU A 560 -4.94 -20.84 -2.35
C LEU A 560 -4.14 -19.77 -3.11
N ALA A 561 -4.26 -19.72 -4.44
CA ALA A 561 -3.65 -18.65 -5.24
C ALA A 561 -4.23 -17.28 -4.89
N TYR A 562 -5.54 -17.17 -4.67
CA TYR A 562 -6.20 -15.92 -4.27
C TYR A 562 -5.65 -15.35 -2.96
N LEU A 563 -5.33 -16.21 -1.99
CA LEU A 563 -4.65 -15.83 -0.76
C LEU A 563 -3.19 -15.47 -0.99
N ARG A 564 -2.44 -16.30 -1.72
CA ARG A 564 -1.03 -16.07 -2.09
C ARG A 564 -0.83 -14.64 -2.63
N ASP A 565 -1.70 -14.23 -3.54
CA ASP A 565 -1.62 -12.95 -4.25
C ASP A 565 -2.12 -11.75 -3.41
N ARG A 566 -2.68 -12.01 -2.21
CA ARG A 566 -3.31 -10.98 -1.34
C ARG A 566 -2.71 -10.89 0.06
N ILE A 567 -1.75 -11.74 0.41
CA ILE A 567 -0.87 -11.57 1.56
C ILE A 567 -0.06 -10.29 1.35
N GLY A 568 -0.39 -9.25 2.10
CA GLY A 568 0.23 -7.93 2.03
C GLY A 568 1.28 -7.73 3.12
N VAL A 569 2.41 -7.12 2.74
CA VAL A 569 3.45 -6.63 3.64
C VAL A 569 3.29 -5.11 3.77
N PRO A 570 3.32 -4.53 4.98
CA PRO A 570 3.52 -5.18 6.29
C PRO A 570 2.22 -5.72 6.93
N ARG A 571 1.05 -5.47 6.30
CA ARG A 571 -0.29 -5.67 6.89
C ARG A 571 -0.50 -7.02 7.58
N ASP A 572 -0.24 -8.12 6.86
CA ASP A 572 -0.57 -9.46 7.32
C ASP A 572 0.62 -10.11 8.03
N LEU A 573 1.80 -9.93 7.46
CA LEU A 573 3.06 -10.56 7.87
C LEU A 573 4.25 -9.63 7.56
N PRO A 574 5.34 -9.71 8.35
CA PRO A 574 6.61 -9.09 7.97
C PRO A 574 7.21 -9.77 6.73
N LEU A 575 8.04 -9.02 5.99
CA LEU A 575 8.63 -9.38 4.71
C LEU A 575 9.13 -10.85 4.62
N PRO A 576 9.96 -11.39 5.54
CA PRO A 576 10.44 -12.77 5.41
C PRO A 576 9.32 -13.82 5.55
N ALA A 577 8.41 -13.63 6.51
CA ALA A 577 7.32 -14.57 6.77
C ALA A 577 6.27 -14.55 5.65
N ALA A 578 5.98 -13.38 5.09
CA ALA A 578 5.11 -13.22 3.92
C ALA A 578 5.67 -13.99 2.72
N LYS A 579 6.97 -13.86 2.42
CA LYS A 579 7.62 -14.59 1.32
C LYS A 579 7.61 -16.11 1.52
N MET A 580 7.83 -16.60 2.75
CA MET A 580 7.64 -18.01 3.09
C MET A 580 6.21 -18.50 2.83
N LEU A 581 5.20 -17.81 3.39
CA LEU A 581 3.81 -18.22 3.23
C LEU A 581 3.40 -18.25 1.75
N ARG A 582 3.78 -17.23 0.97
CA ARG A 582 3.52 -17.18 -0.47
C ARG A 582 4.19 -18.33 -1.23
N ALA A 583 5.42 -18.70 -0.89
CA ALA A 583 6.13 -19.81 -1.52
C ALA A 583 5.44 -21.16 -1.27
N TYR A 584 5.04 -21.45 -0.02
CA TYR A 584 4.27 -22.66 0.30
C TYR A 584 2.89 -22.67 -0.38
N MET A 585 2.20 -21.52 -0.48
CA MET A 585 0.93 -21.44 -1.21
C MET A 585 1.09 -21.63 -2.73
N ALA A 586 2.21 -21.18 -3.33
CA ALA A 586 2.51 -21.40 -4.74
C ALA A 586 2.79 -22.88 -5.07
N GLU A 587 3.48 -23.57 -4.17
CA GLU A 587 3.72 -25.01 -4.29
C GLU A 587 2.42 -25.81 -4.05
N ALA A 588 1.66 -25.46 -3.02
CA ALA A 588 0.34 -26.05 -2.73
C ALA A 588 -0.65 -25.90 -3.91
N TYR A 589 -0.67 -24.73 -4.56
CA TYR A 589 -1.40 -24.51 -5.80
C TYR A 589 -0.95 -25.48 -6.91
N THR A 590 0.36 -25.67 -7.07
CA THR A 590 0.95 -26.54 -8.09
C THR A 590 0.58 -28.01 -7.85
N ILE A 591 0.68 -28.49 -6.62
CA ILE A 591 0.28 -29.86 -6.21
C ILE A 591 -1.21 -30.12 -6.48
N LEU A 592 -2.09 -29.17 -6.20
CA LEU A 592 -3.53 -29.31 -6.48
C LEU A 592 -3.88 -29.26 -7.98
N ARG A 593 -3.02 -28.68 -8.82
CA ARG A 593 -3.17 -28.63 -10.28
C ARG A 593 -2.63 -29.88 -10.99
N GLN A 594 -1.73 -30.63 -10.37
CA GLN A 594 -1.21 -31.88 -10.93
C GLN A 594 -2.25 -33.02 -10.83
N PRO A 595 -2.46 -33.84 -11.88
CA PRO A 595 -3.27 -35.04 -11.76
C PRO A 595 -2.64 -35.98 -10.72
N MET A 596 -3.46 -36.62 -9.88
CA MET A 596 -2.95 -37.68 -9.00
C MET A 596 -2.45 -38.85 -9.88
N ARG A 597 -1.29 -39.39 -9.53
CA ARG A 597 -0.70 -40.59 -10.16
C ARG A 597 -1.09 -41.83 -9.37
#